data_AF-A0AA35JUW0-F1
#
_entry.id   AF-A0AA35JUW0-F1
#
_cell.length_a   1.000
_cell.length_b   1.000
_cell.length_c   1.000
_cell.angle_alpha   90.00
_cell.angle_beta   90.00
_cell.angle_gamma   90.00
#
_symmetry.space_group_name_H-M   'P 1'
#
loop_
_entity.id
_entity.type
_entity.pdbx_description
1 polymer ?
#
loop_
_entity_poly.entity_id
_entity_poly.type
_entity_poly.pdbx_seq_one_letter_code
_entity_poly.pdbx_strand_id
1 'polypeptide(L)'
;MEAAAAAASLPRLKRESPPPPSAGASSRVWRLSNLVMAVFFGLAGAVQVNDPDPGLWIVAYSVPAALTLVVGLSPPIADNIVWRSLSDLHSAACLVGSAILGYSLFTNAQESILHEEEGRELFGLLIVTVWMSLCRHSAKNSLGGVHLAIAIFLSLFPFVMWLYIYMNAEMRTSWPSHCKTVI
;
A
#
# COMPACT_ATOMS: atom_id res chain seq x y z
N MET A 1 52.55 -49.13 -21.79
CA MET A 1 52.34 -48.49 -20.47
C MET A 1 52.08 -47.00 -20.72
N GLU A 2 50.92 -46.68 -21.30
CA GLU A 2 50.44 -45.31 -21.47
C GLU A 2 49.31 -45.09 -20.47
N ALA A 3 49.58 -44.27 -19.45
CA ALA A 3 48.56 -43.74 -18.56
C ALA A 3 48.30 -42.29 -18.97
N ALA A 4 47.24 -42.06 -19.75
CA ALA A 4 46.75 -40.73 -20.05
C ALA A 4 46.06 -40.15 -18.80
N ALA A 5 46.71 -39.18 -18.16
CA ALA A 5 46.14 -38.44 -17.03
C ALA A 5 45.14 -37.40 -17.56
N ALA A 6 43.85 -37.67 -17.37
CA ALA A 6 42.77 -36.72 -17.59
C ALA A 6 42.82 -35.62 -16.51
N ALA A 7 43.30 -34.43 -16.88
CA ALA A 7 43.20 -33.25 -16.04
C ALA A 7 41.74 -32.75 -16.05
N ALA A 8 40.98 -33.13 -15.02
CA ALA A 8 39.64 -32.61 -14.78
C ALA A 8 39.71 -31.10 -14.49
N SER A 9 39.22 -30.29 -15.44
CA SER A 9 39.01 -28.85 -15.27
C SER A 9 37.89 -28.59 -14.27
N LEU A 10 38.26 -28.14 -13.07
CA LEU A 10 37.34 -27.71 -12.02
C LEU A 10 36.47 -26.53 -12.51
N PRO A 11 35.15 -26.52 -12.24
CA PRO A 11 34.30 -25.39 -12.57
C PRO A 11 34.67 -24.19 -11.70
N ARG A 12 35.00 -23.07 -12.36
CA ARG A 12 35.30 -21.79 -11.74
C ARG A 12 34.06 -21.32 -10.97
N LEU A 13 34.06 -21.47 -9.64
CA LEU A 13 33.02 -20.92 -8.76
C LEU A 13 32.82 -19.44 -9.10
N LYS A 14 31.65 -19.11 -9.66
CA LYS A 14 31.24 -17.73 -9.93
C LYS A 14 31.08 -17.05 -8.58
N ARG A 15 32.12 -16.35 -8.13
CA ARG A 15 32.09 -15.54 -6.92
C ARG A 15 31.06 -14.43 -7.15
N GLU A 16 29.85 -14.60 -6.63
CA GLU A 16 28.86 -13.53 -6.60
C GLU A 16 29.48 -12.36 -5.84
N SER A 17 29.64 -11.23 -6.54
CA SER A 17 30.05 -9.98 -5.91
C SER A 17 28.97 -9.58 -4.90
N PRO A 18 29.35 -9.10 -3.70
CA PRO A 18 28.37 -8.62 -2.73
C PRO A 18 27.48 -7.55 -3.39
N PRO A 19 26.16 -7.56 -3.13
CA PRO A 19 25.26 -6.57 -3.71
C PRO A 19 25.70 -5.17 -3.31
N PRO A 20 25.52 -4.16 -4.19
CA PRO A 20 25.90 -2.79 -3.89
C PRO A 20 25.17 -2.33 -2.61
N PRO A 21 25.81 -1.50 -1.75
CA PRO A 21 25.24 -1.08 -0.47
C PRO A 21 23.85 -0.40 -0.60
N SER A 22 23.55 0.18 -1.77
CA SER A 22 22.25 0.76 -2.11
C SER A 22 21.12 -0.28 -2.26
N ALA A 23 21.40 -1.50 -2.73
CA ALA A 23 20.37 -2.52 -2.91
C ALA A 23 19.80 -3.01 -1.57
N GLY A 24 20.66 -3.12 -0.54
CA GLY A 24 20.23 -3.49 0.81
C GLY A 24 19.50 -2.37 1.56
N ALA A 25 19.81 -1.11 1.28
CA ALA A 25 19.09 0.04 1.85
C ALA A 25 17.68 0.18 1.26
N SER A 26 17.55 0.18 -0.07
CA SER A 26 16.25 0.28 -0.76
C SER A 26 15.31 -0.87 -0.37
N SER A 27 15.84 -2.09 -0.23
CA SER A 27 15.07 -3.24 0.24
C SER A 27 14.55 -3.05 1.68
N ARG A 28 15.38 -2.55 2.60
CA ARG A 28 14.96 -2.24 3.98
C ARG A 28 13.91 -1.14 4.04
N VAL A 29 14.11 -0.06 3.28
CA VAL A 29 13.14 1.04 3.19
C VAL A 29 11.81 0.54 2.66
N TRP A 30 11.80 -0.23 1.57
CA TRP A 30 10.58 -0.81 1.02
C TRP A 30 9.82 -1.68 2.04
N ARG A 31 10.54 -2.56 2.75
CA ARG A 31 9.94 -3.39 3.80
C ARG A 31 9.34 -2.54 4.91
N LEU A 32 10.06 -1.53 5.39
CA LEU A 32 9.57 -0.61 6.41
C LEU A 32 8.34 0.15 5.94
N SER A 33 8.35 0.68 4.70
CA SER A 33 7.21 1.35 4.10
C SER A 33 5.97 0.45 4.04
N ASN A 34 6.13 -0.84 3.73
CA ASN A 34 5.03 -1.79 3.79
C ASN A 34 4.53 -2.00 5.23
N LEU A 35 5.40 -2.14 6.21
CA LEU A 35 4.96 -2.27 7.61
C LEU A 35 4.19 -1.02 8.09
N VAL A 36 4.69 0.17 7.75
CA VAL A 36 4.00 1.44 8.05
C VAL A 36 2.63 1.49 7.36
N MET A 37 2.57 1.14 6.08
CA MET A 37 1.30 1.16 5.35
C MET A 37 0.32 0.08 5.80
N ALA A 38 0.80 -1.08 6.24
CA ALA A 38 -0.03 -2.11 6.85
C ALA A 38 -0.70 -1.59 8.13
N VAL A 39 0.07 -0.90 8.99
CA VAL A 39 -0.47 -0.24 10.19
C VAL A 39 -1.46 0.85 9.80
N PHE A 40 -1.11 1.70 8.83
CA PHE A 40 -2.01 2.75 8.36
C PHE A 40 -3.35 2.19 7.86
N PHE A 41 -3.34 1.18 6.99
CA PHE A 41 -4.57 0.55 6.52
C PHE A 41 -5.34 -0.15 7.65
N GLY A 42 -4.65 -0.77 8.61
CA GLY A 42 -5.30 -1.34 9.80
C GLY A 42 -6.03 -0.29 10.63
N LEU A 43 -5.38 0.86 10.89
CA LEU A 43 -5.99 2.00 11.59
C LEU A 43 -7.12 2.61 10.77
N ALA A 44 -6.93 2.76 9.46
CA ALA A 44 -7.93 3.27 8.54
C ALA A 44 -9.18 2.38 8.51
N GLY A 45 -9.05 1.06 8.68
CA GLY A 45 -10.18 0.16 8.88
C GLY A 45 -10.81 0.29 10.27
N ALA A 46 -9.99 0.43 11.32
CA ALA A 46 -10.48 0.53 12.70
C ALA A 46 -11.39 1.75 12.94
N VAL A 47 -11.09 2.90 12.31
CA VAL A 47 -11.92 4.11 12.45
C VAL A 47 -13.28 4.02 11.74
N GLN A 48 -13.47 3.04 10.85
CA GLN A 48 -14.71 2.86 10.06
C GLN A 48 -15.83 2.21 10.85
N VAL A 49 -15.62 1.85 12.11
CA VAL A 49 -16.69 1.38 12.99
C VAL A 49 -17.82 2.40 13.17
N ASN A 50 -17.57 3.68 12.87
CA ASN A 50 -18.57 4.74 12.94
C ASN A 50 -19.22 5.07 11.59
N ASP A 51 -18.80 4.41 10.52
CA ASP A 51 -19.40 4.59 9.21
C ASP A 51 -20.82 3.99 9.19
N PRO A 52 -21.76 4.52 8.37
CA PRO A 52 -23.05 3.87 8.13
C PRO A 52 -22.91 2.42 7.61
N ASP A 53 -21.83 2.13 6.87
CA ASP A 53 -21.56 0.87 6.18
C ASP A 53 -20.28 0.19 6.69
N PRO A 54 -20.11 -0.02 8.02
CA PRO A 54 -18.80 -0.26 8.63
C PRO A 54 -18.14 -1.55 8.11
N GLY A 55 -18.93 -2.58 7.81
CA GLY A 55 -18.44 -3.86 7.31
C GLY A 55 -17.72 -3.73 5.96
N LEU A 56 -18.27 -2.95 5.03
CA LEU A 56 -17.68 -2.76 3.70
C LEU A 56 -16.32 -2.06 3.82
N TRP A 57 -16.27 -0.97 4.57
CA TRP A 57 -15.07 -0.17 4.73
C TRP A 57 -13.99 -0.86 5.54
N ILE A 58 -14.35 -1.57 6.61
CA ILE A 58 -13.39 -2.39 7.37
C ILE A 58 -12.73 -3.42 6.44
N VAL A 59 -13.49 -4.07 5.56
CA VAL A 59 -12.92 -5.02 4.58
C VAL A 59 -12.05 -4.29 3.54
N ALA A 60 -12.51 -3.15 3.03
CA ALA A 60 -11.80 -2.34 2.05
C ALA A 60 -10.38 -1.97 2.50
N TYR A 61 -10.16 -1.77 3.80
CA TYR A 61 -8.85 -1.44 4.38
C TYR A 61 -8.12 -2.63 5.03
N SER A 62 -8.82 -3.58 5.65
CA SER A 62 -8.16 -4.71 6.35
C SER A 62 -7.51 -5.71 5.39
N VAL A 63 -8.10 -5.94 4.21
CA VAL A 63 -7.50 -6.78 3.17
C VAL A 63 -6.16 -6.22 2.69
N PRO A 64 -6.04 -4.94 2.24
CA PRO A 64 -4.75 -4.39 1.86
C PRO A 64 -3.81 -4.25 3.06
N ALA A 65 -4.29 -4.06 4.29
CA ALA A 65 -3.44 -4.12 5.48
C ALA A 65 -2.73 -5.48 5.60
N ALA A 66 -3.47 -6.57 5.51
CA ALA A 66 -2.93 -7.93 5.60
C ALA A 66 -1.99 -8.25 4.42
N LEU A 67 -2.39 -7.92 3.18
CA LEU A 67 -1.58 -8.13 1.98
C LEU A 67 -0.28 -7.33 2.03
N THR A 68 -0.32 -6.09 2.52
CA THR A 68 0.86 -5.23 2.68
C THR A 68 1.77 -5.74 3.81
N LEU A 69 1.20 -6.20 4.92
CA LEU A 69 1.95 -6.74 6.05
C LEU A 69 2.82 -7.91 5.60
N VAL A 70 2.24 -8.87 4.87
CA VAL A 70 2.99 -10.05 4.41
C VAL A 70 4.09 -9.67 3.41
N VAL A 71 3.92 -8.62 2.61
CA VAL A 71 4.99 -8.09 1.74
C VAL A 71 6.12 -7.45 2.57
N GLY A 72 5.79 -6.71 3.62
CA GLY A 72 6.81 -6.14 4.53
C GLY A 72 7.62 -7.22 5.24
N LEU A 73 6.97 -8.30 5.66
CA LEU A 73 7.60 -9.45 6.31
C LEU A 73 8.43 -10.29 5.33
N SER A 74 7.85 -10.62 4.17
CA SER A 74 8.46 -11.48 3.14
C SER A 74 8.15 -10.97 1.73
N PRO A 75 8.96 -10.05 1.17
CA PRO A 75 8.71 -9.45 -0.14
C PRO A 75 8.45 -10.41 -1.32
N PRO A 76 9.08 -11.59 -1.41
CA PRO A 76 8.82 -12.55 -2.49
C PRO A 76 7.37 -13.02 -2.58
N ILE A 77 6.56 -12.88 -1.52
CA ILE A 77 5.14 -13.28 -1.52
C ILE A 77 4.32 -12.58 -2.61
N ALA A 78 4.72 -11.38 -3.05
CA ALA A 78 4.02 -10.65 -4.10
C ALA A 78 4.10 -11.32 -5.50
N ASP A 79 4.98 -12.32 -5.65
CA ASP A 79 5.03 -13.17 -6.85
C ASP A 79 4.05 -14.35 -6.80
N ASN A 80 3.52 -14.70 -5.62
CA ASN A 80 2.62 -15.84 -5.40
C ASN A 80 1.21 -15.60 -5.96
N ILE A 81 0.71 -16.50 -6.81
CA ILE A 81 -0.57 -16.38 -7.51
C ILE A 81 -1.78 -16.04 -6.62
N VAL A 82 -1.85 -16.54 -5.39
CA VAL A 82 -2.95 -16.23 -4.47
C VAL A 82 -2.89 -14.76 -4.04
N TRP A 83 -1.72 -14.30 -3.62
CA TRP A 83 -1.50 -12.89 -3.28
C TRP A 83 -1.80 -11.97 -4.47
N ARG A 84 -1.35 -12.38 -5.66
CA ARG A 84 -1.60 -11.68 -6.93
C ARG A 84 -3.09 -11.51 -7.21
N SER A 85 -3.83 -12.61 -7.21
CA SER A 85 -5.26 -12.60 -7.53
C SER A 85 -6.08 -11.82 -6.51
N LEU A 86 -5.77 -11.98 -5.21
CA LEU A 86 -6.43 -11.21 -4.15
C LEU A 86 -6.16 -9.70 -4.30
N SER A 87 -4.90 -9.32 -4.52
CA SER A 87 -4.51 -7.93 -4.74
C SER A 87 -5.20 -7.34 -5.99
N ASP A 88 -5.25 -8.08 -7.10
CA ASP A 88 -5.83 -7.60 -8.36
C ASP A 88 -7.36 -7.46 -8.25
N LEU A 89 -8.03 -8.46 -7.67
CA LEU A 89 -9.47 -8.42 -7.45
C LEU A 89 -9.87 -7.28 -6.51
N HIS A 90 -9.14 -7.11 -5.40
CA HIS A 90 -9.40 -6.03 -4.45
C HIS A 90 -9.16 -4.66 -5.08
N SER A 91 -8.07 -4.51 -5.84
CA SER A 91 -7.77 -3.25 -6.54
C SER A 91 -8.82 -2.92 -7.60
N ALA A 92 -9.33 -3.93 -8.32
CA ALA A 92 -10.42 -3.74 -9.27
C ALA A 92 -11.71 -3.28 -8.58
N ALA A 93 -12.06 -3.90 -7.44
CA ALA A 93 -13.19 -3.47 -6.63
C ALA A 93 -13.02 -2.03 -6.11
N CYS A 94 -11.84 -1.68 -5.60
CA CYS A 94 -11.52 -0.32 -5.16
C CYS A 94 -11.59 0.70 -6.31
N LEU A 95 -11.17 0.35 -7.52
CA LEU A 95 -11.28 1.22 -8.70
C LEU A 95 -12.74 1.45 -9.11
N VAL A 96 -13.58 0.41 -9.08
CA VAL A 96 -15.02 0.54 -9.33
C VAL A 96 -15.67 1.42 -8.27
N GLY A 97 -15.38 1.18 -6.98
CA GLY A 97 -15.84 2.02 -5.88
C GLY A 97 -15.39 3.48 -6.02
N SER A 98 -14.13 3.70 -6.41
CA SER A 98 -13.60 5.04 -6.68
C SER A 98 -14.34 5.74 -7.82
N ALA A 99 -14.71 5.03 -8.88
CA ALA A 99 -15.47 5.60 -9.97
C ALA A 99 -16.89 5.99 -9.54
N ILE A 100 -17.54 5.16 -8.73
CA ILE A 100 -18.87 5.42 -8.18
C ILE A 100 -18.85 6.65 -7.26
N LEU A 101 -17.91 6.70 -6.31
CA LEU A 101 -17.75 7.85 -5.40
C LEU A 101 -17.33 9.11 -6.13
N GLY A 102 -16.42 8.99 -7.11
CA GLY A 102 -16.02 10.10 -7.95
C GLY A 102 -17.19 10.69 -8.76
N TYR A 103 -18.09 9.83 -9.24
CA TYR A 103 -19.32 10.27 -9.88
C TYR A 103 -20.25 10.96 -8.88
N SER A 104 -20.47 10.36 -7.70
CA SER A 104 -21.31 10.97 -6.65
C SER A 104 -20.81 12.36 -6.26
N LEU A 105 -19.52 12.49 -5.95
CA LEU A 105 -18.89 13.77 -5.64
C LEU A 105 -19.03 14.78 -6.78
N PHE A 106 -18.82 14.37 -8.02
CA PHE A 106 -18.96 15.27 -9.17
C PHE A 106 -20.39 15.82 -9.29
N THR A 107 -21.39 15.02 -8.93
CA THR A 107 -22.80 15.42 -9.03
C THR A 107 -23.36 16.11 -7.78
N ASN A 108 -22.85 15.77 -6.60
CA ASN A 108 -23.52 16.05 -5.33
C ASN A 108 -22.70 16.91 -4.36
N ALA A 109 -21.36 16.99 -4.53
CA ALA A 109 -20.51 17.69 -3.56
C ALA A 109 -20.92 19.17 -3.43
N GLN A 110 -21.12 19.61 -2.19
CA GLN A 110 -21.46 21.00 -1.87
C GLN A 110 -20.24 21.73 -1.32
N GLU A 111 -19.36 20.99 -0.65
CA GLU A 111 -18.14 21.51 -0.02
C GLU A 111 -16.87 21.00 -0.71
N SER A 112 -15.72 21.40 -0.17
CA SER A 112 -14.44 20.83 -0.59
C SER A 112 -14.36 19.32 -0.30
N ILE A 113 -13.61 18.59 -1.13
CA ILE A 113 -13.52 17.12 -1.12
C ILE A 113 -13.16 16.54 0.26
N LEU A 114 -12.41 17.26 1.11
CA LEU A 114 -12.03 16.77 2.44
C LEU A 114 -13.17 16.87 3.48
N HIS A 115 -14.13 17.77 3.26
CA HIS A 115 -15.30 17.91 4.12
C HIS A 115 -16.32 16.83 3.82
N GLU A 116 -16.46 16.46 2.54
CA GLU A 116 -17.32 15.37 2.09
C GLU A 116 -16.76 14.01 2.53
N GLU A 117 -17.63 13.18 3.09
CA GLU A 117 -17.30 11.80 3.51
C GLU A 117 -16.85 10.96 2.31
N GLU A 118 -17.63 10.99 1.23
CA GLU A 118 -17.32 10.34 -0.05
C GLU A 118 -15.95 10.73 -0.60
N GLY A 119 -15.51 11.97 -0.35
CA GLY A 119 -14.23 12.48 -0.80
C GLY A 119 -13.06 11.86 -0.05
N ARG A 120 -13.19 11.71 1.28
CA ARG A 120 -12.20 11.02 2.11
C ARG A 120 -12.12 9.53 1.77
N GLU A 121 -13.28 8.90 1.56
CA GLU A 121 -13.39 7.51 1.12
C GLU A 121 -12.73 7.27 -0.24
N LEU A 122 -13.02 8.13 -1.23
CA LEU A 122 -12.42 8.09 -2.55
C LEU A 122 -10.89 8.11 -2.47
N PHE A 123 -10.31 9.06 -1.71
CA PHE A 123 -8.86 9.13 -1.55
C PHE A 123 -8.29 7.87 -0.90
N GLY A 124 -8.97 7.29 0.08
CA GLY A 124 -8.57 6.03 0.70
C GLY A 124 -8.49 4.88 -0.32
N LEU A 125 -9.52 4.72 -1.17
CA LEU A 125 -9.53 3.69 -2.22
C LEU A 125 -8.44 3.90 -3.29
N LEU A 126 -8.14 5.16 -3.64
CA LEU A 126 -7.05 5.48 -4.56
C LEU A 126 -5.68 5.13 -3.96
N ILE A 127 -5.45 5.44 -2.68
CA ILE A 127 -4.22 5.06 -1.98
C ILE A 127 -4.06 3.54 -1.96
N VAL A 128 -5.12 2.79 -1.63
CA VAL A 128 -5.11 1.33 -1.67
C VAL A 128 -4.71 0.82 -3.06
N THR A 129 -5.36 1.32 -4.11
CA THR A 129 -5.09 0.89 -5.49
C THR A 129 -3.64 1.13 -5.90
N VAL A 130 -3.13 2.35 -5.64
CA VAL A 130 -1.75 2.71 -5.99
C VAL A 130 -0.76 1.86 -5.18
N TRP A 131 -1.01 1.66 -3.90
CA TRP A 131 -0.13 0.87 -3.04
C TRP A 131 -0.08 -0.60 -3.47
N MET A 132 -1.24 -1.20 -3.75
CA MET A 132 -1.31 -2.58 -4.25
C MET A 132 -0.54 -2.71 -5.57
N SER A 133 -0.69 -1.75 -6.49
CA SER A 133 0.10 -1.70 -7.72
C SER A 133 1.61 -1.66 -7.45
N LEU A 134 2.09 -0.82 -6.53
CA LEU A 134 3.51 -0.77 -6.16
C LEU A 134 4.00 -2.12 -5.64
N CYS A 135 3.22 -2.78 -4.79
CA CYS A 135 3.53 -4.13 -4.29
C CYS A 135 3.59 -5.16 -5.42
N ARG A 136 2.63 -5.16 -6.35
CA ARG A 136 2.61 -6.04 -7.53
C ARG A 136 3.85 -5.85 -8.42
N HIS A 137 4.26 -4.60 -8.65
CA HIS A 137 5.42 -4.28 -9.48
C HIS A 137 6.75 -4.61 -8.79
N SER A 138 6.82 -4.50 -7.45
CA SER A 138 8.03 -4.82 -6.67
C SER A 138 8.47 -6.29 -6.79
N ALA A 139 7.54 -7.20 -7.12
CA ALA A 139 7.83 -8.62 -7.32
C ALA A 139 8.61 -8.90 -8.62
N LYS A 140 8.42 -8.07 -9.65
CA LYS A 140 8.97 -8.30 -11.00
C LYS A 140 10.25 -7.53 -11.27
N ASN A 141 10.40 -6.35 -10.66
CA ASN A 141 11.51 -5.44 -10.88
C ASN A 141 12.06 -4.94 -9.55
N SER A 142 13.38 -4.70 -9.47
CA SER A 142 13.91 -3.93 -8.33
C SER A 142 13.24 -2.55 -8.35
N LEU A 143 12.61 -2.16 -7.24
CA LEU A 143 11.97 -0.85 -7.13
C LEU A 143 12.97 0.26 -7.46
N GLY A 144 12.77 0.89 -8.61
CA GLY A 144 13.56 2.06 -9.01
C GLY A 144 13.35 3.21 -8.03
N GLY A 145 14.31 4.15 -7.99
CA GLY A 145 14.28 5.28 -7.05
C GLY A 145 12.98 6.09 -7.08
N VAL A 146 12.36 6.25 -8.26
CA VAL A 146 11.06 6.93 -8.41
C VAL A 146 9.93 6.20 -7.70
N HIS A 147 9.83 4.87 -7.87
CA HIS A 147 8.80 4.07 -7.19
C HIS A 147 8.98 4.11 -5.67
N LEU A 148 10.24 4.11 -5.20
CA LEU A 148 10.54 4.24 -3.79
C LEU A 148 10.17 5.64 -3.25
N ALA A 149 10.43 6.71 -4.01
CA ALA A 149 10.03 8.06 -3.64
C ALA A 149 8.50 8.21 -3.55
N ILE A 150 7.77 7.65 -4.53
CA ILE A 150 6.31 7.60 -4.50
C ILE A 150 5.83 6.83 -3.26
N ALA A 151 6.43 5.66 -2.98
CA ALA A 151 6.08 4.87 -1.81
C ALA A 151 6.31 5.63 -0.49
N ILE A 152 7.45 6.34 -0.36
CA ILE A 152 7.72 7.17 0.81
C ILE A 152 6.67 8.27 0.94
N PHE A 153 6.40 9.01 -0.14
CA PHE A 153 5.40 10.07 -0.13
C PHE A 153 4.02 9.55 0.28
N LEU A 154 3.54 8.49 -0.35
CA LEU A 154 2.25 7.87 -0.03
C LEU A 154 2.21 7.26 1.38
N SER A 155 3.35 6.86 1.93
CA SER A 155 3.41 6.36 3.30
C SER A 155 3.38 7.46 4.36
N LEU A 156 3.78 8.69 4.02
CA LEU A 156 3.81 9.81 4.96
C LEU A 156 2.60 10.73 4.82
N PHE A 157 2.12 10.92 3.60
CA PHE A 157 1.02 11.83 3.27
C PHE A 157 -0.25 11.59 4.12
N PRO A 158 -0.73 10.36 4.32
CA PRO A 158 -1.93 10.12 5.12
C PRO A 158 -1.78 10.53 6.58
N PHE A 159 -0.59 10.35 7.18
CA PHE A 159 -0.33 10.79 8.55
C PHE A 159 -0.28 12.31 8.67
N VAL A 160 0.31 12.99 7.68
CA VAL A 160 0.31 14.46 7.61
C VAL A 160 -1.12 14.98 7.47
N MET A 161 -1.92 14.38 6.60
CA MET A 161 -3.34 14.71 6.43
C MET A 161 -4.15 14.45 7.70
N TRP A 162 -3.91 13.35 8.39
CA TRP A 162 -4.60 13.04 9.64
C TRP A 162 -4.23 14.04 10.73
N LEU A 163 -2.95 14.40 10.87
CA LEU A 163 -2.52 15.45 11.79
C LEU A 163 -3.17 16.80 11.46
N TYR A 164 -3.24 17.16 10.18
CA TYR A 164 -3.92 18.37 9.72
C TYR A 164 -5.40 18.38 10.13
N ILE A 165 -6.13 17.29 9.89
CA ILE A 165 -7.53 17.13 10.30
C ILE A 165 -7.67 17.25 11.82
N TYR A 166 -6.81 16.58 12.57
CA TYR A 166 -6.82 16.61 14.04
C TYR A 166 -6.67 18.04 14.57
N MET A 167 -5.72 18.80 14.01
CA MET A 167 -5.47 20.19 14.39
C MET A 167 -6.57 21.16 13.94
N ASN A 168 -7.27 20.89 12.83
CA ASN A 168 -8.35 21.74 12.32
C ASN A 168 -9.69 21.43 13.00
N ALA A 169 -9.92 22.04 14.16
CA ALA A 169 -11.17 21.86 14.91
C ALA A 169 -12.42 22.25 14.11
N GLU A 170 -12.36 23.30 13.30
CA GLU A 170 -13.47 23.74 12.45
C GLU A 170 -13.94 22.64 11.50
N MET A 171 -13.00 22.02 10.76
CA MET A 171 -13.27 20.90 9.87
C MET A 171 -13.88 19.70 10.61
N ARG A 172 -13.40 19.38 11.82
CA ARG A 172 -13.97 18.29 12.62
C ARG A 172 -15.38 18.62 13.12
N THR A 173 -15.66 19.89 13.43
CA THR A 173 -16.99 20.31 13.89
C THR A 173 -18.03 20.34 12.76
N SER A 174 -17.62 20.55 11.51
CA SER A 174 -18.52 20.54 10.35
C SER A 174 -18.94 19.13 9.89
N TRP A 175 -18.24 18.08 10.34
CA TRP A 175 -18.56 16.71 9.94
C TRP A 175 -19.87 16.17 10.53
N PRO A 176 -20.49 15.18 9.89
CA PRO A 176 -21.63 14.45 10.46
C PRO A 176 -21.35 13.91 11.88
N SER A 177 -22.39 13.72 12.68
CA SER A 177 -22.26 13.28 14.07
C SER A 177 -21.56 11.93 14.22
N HIS A 178 -21.76 11.01 13.27
CA HIS A 178 -21.14 9.70 13.27
C HIS A 178 -19.62 9.76 13.00
N CYS A 179 -19.14 10.75 12.25
CA CYS A 179 -17.70 10.88 11.99
C CYS A 179 -16.89 11.46 13.19
N LYS A 180 -17.54 11.91 14.27
CA LYS A 180 -16.89 12.67 15.36
C LYS A 180 -16.42 11.83 16.54
N THR A 181 -16.85 10.58 16.65
CA THR A 181 -16.74 9.78 17.88
C THR A 181 -15.38 9.10 18.09
N VAL A 182 -14.49 9.09 17.10
CA VAL A 182 -13.23 8.30 17.14
C VAL A 182 -12.00 9.09 16.67
N ILE A 183 -12.09 10.43 16.58
CA ILE A 183 -10.93 11.30 16.32
C ILE A 183 -10.18 11.61 17.61
#